data_AF-A0A2H6AY74-F1
#
_entry.id   AF-A0A2H6AY74-F1
#
_cell.length_a   1.000
_cell.length_b   1.000
_cell.length_c   1.000
_cell.angle_alpha   90.00
_cell.angle_beta   90.00
_cell.angle_gamma   90.00
#
_symmetry.space_group_name_H-M   'P 1'
#
loop_
_entity.id
_entity.type
_entity.pdbx_description
1 polymer ?
#
loop_
_entity_poly.entity_id
_entity_poly.type
_entity_poly.pdbx_seq_one_letter_code
_entity_poly.pdbx_strand_id
1 'polypeptide(L)' 'MGQWIFGALMGVLAFLGLLFASRAQDTAFELFGYLLFLFGVVTIFVLIHRNTRPGGESNA' A
#
# COMPACT_ATOMS: atom_id res chain seq x y z
N MET A 1 -6.48 -7.02 -14.80
CA MET A 1 -7.59 -6.40 -14.04
C MET A 1 -7.36 -6.48 -12.52
N GLY A 2 -7.28 -7.67 -11.90
CA GLY A 2 -7.20 -7.82 -10.43
C GLY A 2 -5.98 -7.18 -9.74
N GLN A 3 -4.83 -7.12 -10.41
CA GLN A 3 -3.59 -6.59 -9.81
C GLN A 3 -3.61 -5.07 -9.62
N TRP A 4 -4.29 -4.32 -10.49
CA TRP A 4 -4.50 -2.88 -10.33
C TRP A 4 -5.49 -2.57 -9.21
N ILE A 5 -6.53 -3.39 -9.06
CA ILE A 5 -7.52 -3.29 -7.97
C ILE A 5 -6.85 -3.52 -6.61
N PHE A 6 -5.92 -4.48 -6.53
CA PHE A 6 -5.16 -4.73 -5.30
C PHE A 6 -4.27 -3.54 -4.91
N GLY A 7 -3.61 -2.90 -5.88
CA GLY A 7 -2.86 -1.67 -5.65
C GLY A 7 -3.74 -0.51 -5.15
N ALA A 8 -4.92 -0.34 -5.74
CA ALA A 8 -5.89 0.67 -5.32
C ALA A 8 -6.43 0.40 -3.89
N LEU A 9 -6.78 -0.84 -3.57
CA LEU A 9 -7.23 -1.24 -2.23
C LEU A 9 -6.16 -1.01 -1.15
N MET A 10 -4.90 -1.32 -1.46
CA MET A 10 -3.78 -1.05 -0.55
C MET A 10 -3.55 0.46 -0.35
N GLY A 11 -3.77 1.28 -1.38
CA GLY A 11 -3.76 2.75 -1.26
C GLY A 11 -4.84 3.26 -0.32
N VAL A 12 -6.06 2.73 -0.43
CA VAL A 12 -7.17 3.10 0.46
C VAL A 12 -6.88 2.65 1.91
N LEU A 13 -6.35 1.44 2.11
CA LEU A 13 -5.92 0.97 3.43
C LEU A 13 -4.83 1.84 4.05
N ALA A 14 -3.84 2.26 3.27
CA ALA A 14 -2.79 3.18 3.73
C ALA A 14 -3.38 4.52 4.17
N PHE A 15 -4.28 5.09 3.35
CA PHE A 15 -4.96 6.35 3.65
C PHE A 15 -5.82 6.26 4.91
N LEU A 16 -6.55 5.15 5.10
CA LEU A 16 -7.31 4.89 6.32
C LEU A 16 -6.40 4.77 7.55
N GLY A 17 -5.23 4.12 7.43
CA GLY A 17 -4.23 4.07 8.49
C GLY A 17 -3.72 5.44 8.93
N LEU A 18 -3.49 6.34 7.97
CA LEU A 18 -3.08 7.72 8.24
C LEU A 18 -4.21 8.52 8.93
N LEU A 19 -5.46 8.26 8.55
CA LEU A 19 -6.64 8.91 9.13
C LEU A 19 -6.86 8.46 10.58
N PHE A 20 -6.59 7.19 10.88
CA PHE A 20 -6.56 6.66 12.24
C PHE A 20 -5.41 7.25 13.07
N ALA A 21 -4.20 7.39 12.49
CA ALA A 21 -3.09 8.09 13.15
C ALA A 21 -3.43 9.56 13.45
N SER A 22 -4.04 10.27 12.51
CA SER A 22 -4.42 11.68 12.65
C SER A 22 -5.47 11.93 13.75
N ARG A 23 -6.30 10.93 14.08
CA ARG A 23 -7.33 11.02 15.12
C ARG A 23 -6.89 10.40 16.45
N ALA A 24 -5.66 9.90 16.54
CA ALA A 24 -5.15 9.27 17.74
C ALA A 24 -4.86 10.32 18.83
N GLN A 25 -5.52 10.17 19.98
CA GLN A 25 -5.23 10.97 21.17
C GLN A 25 -4.05 10.37 21.98
N ASP A 26 -3.69 9.11 21.71
CA ASP A 26 -2.63 8.35 22.38
C ASP A 26 -1.46 8.03 21.43
N THR A 27 -0.23 8.20 21.92
CA THR A 27 1.03 8.03 21.17
C THR A 27 1.18 6.64 20.53
N ALA A 28 0.61 5.61 21.14
CA ALA A 28 0.65 4.25 20.60
C ALA A 28 -0.18 4.08 19.31
N PHE A 29 -1.33 4.75 19.22
CA PHE A 29 -2.19 4.71 18.04
C PHE A 29 -1.63 5.56 16.90
N GLU A 30 -0.95 6.66 17.23
CA GLU A 30 -0.21 7.48 16.27
C GLU A 30 0.89 6.66 15.58
N LEU A 31 1.73 5.98 16.38
CA LEU A 31 2.81 5.12 15.85
C LEU A 31 2.26 3.96 15.01
N PHE A 32 1.17 3.33 15.47
CA PHE A 32 0.53 2.24 14.75
C PHE A 32 -0.04 2.70 13.40
N GLY A 33 -0.69 3.86 13.35
CA GLY A 33 -1.22 4.40 12.09
C GLY A 33 -0.11 4.79 11.11
N TYR A 34 1.02 5.33 11.59
CA TYR A 34 2.19 5.56 10.73
C TYR A 34 2.81 4.27 10.19
N LEU A 35 2.92 3.22 11.01
CA LEU A 35 3.40 1.90 10.57
C LEU A 35 2.48 1.28 9.52
N LEU A 36 1.17 1.38 9.71
CA LEU A 36 0.17 0.86 8.76
C LEU A 36 0.21 1.63 7.43
N PHE A 37 0.36 2.96 7.50
CA PHE A 37 0.55 3.81 6.33
C PHE A 37 1.81 3.44 5.56
N LEU A 38 2.96 3.37 6.24
CA LEU A 38 4.24 3.02 5.62
C LEU A 38 4.18 1.63 4.99
N PHE A 39 3.60 0.65 5.68
CA PHE A 39 3.40 -0.70 5.16
C PHE A 39 2.54 -0.72 3.89
N GLY A 40 1.43 0.02 3.88
CA GLY A 40 0.57 0.15 2.70
C GLY A 40 1.30 0.77 1.51
N VAL A 41 2.05 1.87 1.73
CA VAL A 41 2.85 2.54 0.69
C VAL A 41 3.91 1.60 0.11
N VAL A 42 4.69 0.93 0.96
CA VAL A 42 5.71 -0.04 0.52
C VAL A 42 5.09 -1.17 -0.28
N THR A 43 3.94 -1.70 0.17
CA THR A 43 3.23 -2.78 -0.53
C THR A 43 2.79 -2.36 -1.92
N ILE A 44 2.28 -1.13 -2.09
CA ILE A 44 1.91 -0.58 -3.41
C ILE A 44 3.14 -0.47 -4.31
N PHE A 45 4.25 0.09 -3.81
CA PHE A 45 5.48 0.23 -4.58
C PHE A 45 6.07 -1.13 -5.00
N VAL A 46 6.04 -2.13 -4.11
CA VAL A 46 6.46 -3.51 -4.44
C VAL A 46 5.55 -4.11 -5.51
N LEU A 47 4.24 -3.89 -5.43
CA LEU A 47 3.29 -4.40 -6.41
C LEU A 47 3.49 -3.74 -7.79
N ILE A 48 3.70 -2.42 -7.82
CA ILE A 48 4.04 -1.67 -9.03
C ILE A 48 5.35 -2.21 -9.59
N HIS A 49 6.43 -2.30 -8.80
CA HIS A 49 7.72 -2.82 -9.26
C HIS A 49 7.62 -4.26 -9.80
N ARG A 50 6.82 -5.12 -9.16
CA ARG A 50 6.55 -6.49 -9.64
C ARG A 50 5.75 -6.50 -10.95
N ASN A 51 4.79 -5.60 -11.13
CA ASN A 51 3.96 -5.52 -12.33
C ASN A 51 4.62 -4.76 -13.49
N THR A 52 5.54 -3.86 -13.19
CA THR A 52 6.29 -3.04 -14.14
C THR A 52 7.52 -3.78 -14.68
N ARG A 53 7.86 -4.97 -14.16
CA ARG A 53 8.72 -5.89 -14.91
C ARG A 53 8.01 -6.22 -16.23
N PRO A 54 8.54 -5.79 -17.38
CA PRO A 54 7.98 -6.21 -18.65
C PRO A 54 8.29 -7.70 -18.74
N GLY A 55 7.27 -8.54 -18.54
CA GLY A 55 7.28 -9.87 -19.10
C GLY A 55 7.32 -9.67 -20.60
N GLY A 56 8.54 -9.63 -21.14
CA GLY A 56 8.76 -9.71 -22.57
C GLY A 56 8.03 -10.94 -23.08
N GLU A 57 7.23 -10.71 -24.11
CA GLU A 57 6.80 -11.75 -25.03
C GLU A 57 8.04 -12.53 -25.47
N SER A 58 8.19 -13.75 -24.98
CA SER A 58 8.98 -14.76 -25.68
C SER A 58 8.04 -15.90 -25.97
N ASN A 59 7.47 -15.82 -27.17
CA ASN A 59 6.86 -16.90 -27.92
C ASN A 59 7.43 -18.27 -27.56
N ALA A 60 6.55 -19.21 -27.21
CA ALA A 60 6.81 -20.64 -27.26
C ALA A 60 5.79 -21.26 -28.21
#